data_AF-A0A2H0G8L0-F1
#
_entry.id   AF-A0A2H0G8L0-F1
#
_cell.length_a   1.000
_cell.length_b   1.000
_cell.length_c   1.000
_cell.angle_alpha   90.00
_cell.angle_beta   90.00
_cell.angle_gamma   90.00
#
_symmetry.space_group_name_H-M   'P 1'
#
loop_
_entity.id
_entity.type
_entity.pdbx_description
1 polymer ?
#
loop_
_entity_poly.entity_id
_entity_poly.type
_entity_poly.pdbx_seq_one_letter_code
_entity_poly.pdbx_strand_id
1 'polypeptide(L)'
;MKIYINGKSLQITNLEEGLKQADSFRNYSEDGKNEIVIYWNQVFVELLKLKLKQVNENEKMQIFKTLWLEFGDISVNNEDELEVRFLVFEKGTNKLEIWHWFDVLFNVVLSELI
;
A
#
# COMPACT_ATOMS: atom_id res chain seq x y z
N MET A 1 -20.96 -3.06 -0.04
CA MET A 1 -19.97 -3.85 -0.79
C MET A 1 -19.26 -4.79 0.18
N LYS A 2 -18.97 -6.02 -0.25
CA LYS A 2 -18.26 -7.01 0.58
C LYS A 2 -16.93 -7.36 -0.06
N ILE A 3 -15.84 -7.28 0.70
CA ILE A 3 -14.51 -7.75 0.30
C ILE A 3 -14.08 -8.90 1.22
N TYR A 4 -13.07 -9.67 0.80
CA TYR A 4 -12.53 -10.78 1.58
C TYR A 4 -11.01 -10.59 1.74
N ILE A 5 -10.56 -10.58 2.99
CA ILE A 5 -9.15 -10.44 3.38
C ILE A 5 -8.81 -11.67 4.22
N ASN A 6 -7.89 -12.51 3.75
CA ASN A 6 -7.47 -13.76 4.42
C ASN A 6 -8.67 -14.64 4.88
N GLY A 7 -9.68 -14.78 4.02
CA GLY A 7 -10.89 -15.54 4.32
C GLY A 7 -11.91 -14.84 5.24
N LYS A 8 -11.56 -13.70 5.84
CA LYS A 8 -12.49 -12.87 6.62
C LYS A 8 -13.19 -11.88 5.71
N SER A 9 -14.51 -11.77 5.83
CA SER A 9 -15.24 -10.76 5.06
C SER A 9 -15.34 -9.43 5.78
N LEU A 10 -15.11 -8.34 5.05
CA LEU A 10 -15.36 -6.99 5.51
C LEU A 10 -16.51 -6.39 4.69
N GLN A 11 -17.50 -5.83 5.38
CA GLN A 11 -18.54 -5.02 4.76
C GLN A 11 -18.10 -3.57 4.76
N ILE A 12 -18.16 -2.94 3.59
CA ILE A 12 -17.92 -1.51 3.42
C ILE A 12 -19.09 -0.87 2.70
N THR A 13 -19.42 0.36 3.07
CA THR A 13 -20.54 1.11 2.47
C THR A 13 -20.29 1.33 0.97
N ASN A 14 -19.13 1.90 0.65
CA ASN A 14 -18.63 2.11 -0.70
C ASN A 14 -17.10 2.12 -0.68
N LEU A 15 -16.48 2.12 -1.86
CA LEU A 15 -15.04 2.04 -2.01
C LEU A 15 -14.30 3.25 -1.40
N GLU A 16 -14.84 4.45 -1.58
CA GLU A 16 -14.22 5.69 -1.10
C GLU A 16 -14.17 5.73 0.43
N GLU A 17 -15.28 5.38 1.08
CA GLU A 17 -15.34 5.31 2.54
C GLU A 17 -14.48 4.18 3.09
N GLY A 18 -14.46 3.02 2.41
CA GLY A 18 -13.59 1.90 2.79
C GLY A 18 -12.10 2.28 2.71
N LEU A 19 -11.70 3.02 1.68
CA LEU A 19 -10.33 3.52 1.53
C LEU A 19 -9.98 4.48 2.65
N LYS A 20 -10.82 5.49 2.92
CA LYS A 20 -10.60 6.44 4.03
C LYS A 20 -10.48 5.73 5.38
N GLN A 21 -11.34 4.74 5.62
CA GLN A 21 -11.26 3.94 6.83
C GLN A 21 -9.93 3.19 6.91
N ALA A 22 -9.56 2.45 5.87
CA ALA A 22 -8.30 1.69 5.87
C ALA A 22 -7.07 2.61 5.99
N ASP A 23 -7.11 3.79 5.35
CA ASP A 23 -6.09 4.83 5.43
C ASP A 23 -5.93 5.39 6.86
N SER A 24 -7.03 5.53 7.60
CA SER A 24 -6.98 5.99 9.00
C SER A 24 -6.41 4.98 9.99
N PHE A 25 -6.37 3.69 9.62
CA PHE A 25 -5.89 2.61 10.49
C PHE A 25 -4.56 2.00 10.04
N ARG A 26 -4.14 2.21 8.78
CA ARG A 26 -2.82 1.77 8.32
C ARG A 26 -1.73 2.51 9.08
N ASN A 27 -0.65 1.81 9.37
CA ASN A 27 0.49 2.35 10.10
C ASN A 27 1.77 1.61 9.68
N TYR A 28 2.89 2.32 9.75
CA TYR A 28 4.23 1.86 9.41
C TYR A 28 5.16 1.78 10.64
N SER A 29 4.60 1.85 11.85
CA SER A 29 5.37 1.80 13.11
C SER A 29 6.13 0.49 13.32
N GLU A 30 7.18 0.53 14.16
CA GLU A 30 8.08 -0.60 14.50
C GLU A 30 7.39 -1.84 15.10
N ASP A 31 6.14 -1.74 15.56
CA ASP A 31 5.38 -2.89 16.08
C ASP A 31 4.84 -3.77 14.94
N GLY A 32 5.77 -4.37 14.19
CA GLY A 32 5.52 -5.20 13.01
C GLY A 32 4.69 -6.46 13.26
N LYS A 33 4.25 -6.70 14.50
CA LYS A 33 3.43 -7.84 14.94
C LYS A 33 1.99 -7.46 15.27
N ASN A 34 1.61 -6.18 15.20
CA ASN A 34 0.24 -5.78 15.48
C ASN A 34 -0.70 -6.28 14.37
N GLU A 35 -1.41 -7.38 14.65
CA GLU A 35 -2.33 -8.03 13.70
C GLU A 35 -3.41 -7.08 13.16
N ILE A 36 -3.81 -6.06 13.93
CA ILE A 36 -4.80 -5.07 13.50
C ILE A 36 -4.19 -4.17 12.42
N VAL A 37 -2.96 -3.70 12.61
CA VAL A 37 -2.25 -2.90 11.60
C VAL A 37 -2.01 -3.71 10.32
N ILE A 38 -1.56 -4.96 10.47
CA ILE A 38 -1.36 -5.88 9.33
C ILE A 38 -2.65 -6.02 8.53
N TYR A 39 -3.77 -6.27 9.23
CA TYR A 39 -5.08 -6.40 8.62
C TYR A 39 -5.49 -5.14 7.85
N TRP A 40 -5.35 -3.95 8.44
CA TRP A 40 -5.75 -2.70 7.78
C TRP A 40 -4.83 -2.31 6.62
N ASN A 41 -3.53 -2.60 6.69
CA ASN A 41 -2.61 -2.44 5.57
C ASN A 41 -3.03 -3.33 4.38
N GLN A 42 -3.44 -4.57 4.64
CA GLN A 42 -3.96 -5.48 3.61
C GLN A 42 -5.30 -4.99 3.03
N VAL A 43 -6.23 -4.55 3.88
CA VAL A 43 -7.50 -3.95 3.45
C VAL A 43 -7.23 -2.76 2.51
N PHE A 44 -6.33 -1.86 2.90
CA PHE A 44 -5.98 -0.68 2.10
C PHE A 44 -5.47 -1.08 0.71
N VAL A 45 -4.51 -2.01 0.63
CA VAL A 45 -3.94 -2.46 -0.65
C VAL A 45 -5.00 -3.12 -1.54
N GLU A 46 -5.90 -3.94 -1.00
CA GLU A 46 -6.96 -4.56 -1.79
C GLU A 46 -7.99 -3.53 -2.31
N LEU A 47 -8.36 -2.55 -1.49
CA LEU A 47 -9.23 -1.46 -1.92
C LEU A 47 -8.54 -0.56 -2.94
N LEU A 48 -7.24 -0.28 -2.77
CA LEU A 48 -6.45 0.49 -3.72
C LEU A 48 -6.44 -0.18 -5.10
N LYS A 49 -6.21 -1.50 -5.17
CA LYS A 49 -6.31 -2.28 -6.43
C LYS A 49 -7.68 -2.12 -7.09
N LEU A 50 -8.76 -2.08 -6.32
CA LEU A 50 -10.11 -1.87 -6.86
C LEU A 50 -10.32 -0.44 -7.36
N LYS A 51 -9.75 0.57 -6.68
CA LYS A 51 -9.82 1.98 -7.08
C LYS A 51 -9.07 2.23 -8.37
N LEU A 52 -7.86 1.67 -8.51
CA LEU A 52 -7.03 1.83 -9.71
C LEU A 52 -7.72 1.28 -10.97
N LYS A 53 -8.61 0.29 -10.85
CA LYS A 53 -9.41 -0.21 -11.98
C LYS A 53 -10.54 0.73 -12.42
N GLN A 54 -10.91 1.72 -11.59
CA GLN A 54 -12.08 2.58 -11.79
C GLN A 54 -11.72 4.03 -12.11
N VAL A 55 -10.46 4.41 -11.96
CA VAL A 55 -10.00 5.79 -12.18
C VAL A 55 -9.21 5.94 -13.48
N ASN A 56 -9.17 7.17 -14.00
CA ASN A 56 -8.37 7.52 -15.17
C ASN A 56 -6.87 7.64 -14.82
N GLU A 57 -6.02 7.77 -15.83
CA GLU A 57 -4.56 7.84 -15.68
C GLU A 57 -4.08 9.03 -14.84
N ASN A 58 -4.77 10.17 -14.91
CA ASN A 58 -4.39 11.34 -14.10
C ASN A 58 -4.59 11.05 -12.61
N GLU A 59 -5.73 10.48 -12.23
CA GLU A 59 -6.01 10.07 -10.86
C GLU A 59 -5.08 8.95 -10.38
N LYS A 60 -4.79 7.94 -11.22
CA LYS A 60 -3.78 6.91 -10.90
C LYS A 60 -2.43 7.55 -10.59
N MET A 61 -1.99 8.51 -11.40
CA MET A 61 -0.72 9.21 -11.21
C MET A 61 -0.69 10.02 -9.92
N GLN A 62 -1.81 10.63 -9.50
CA GLN A 62 -1.87 11.30 -8.19
C GLN A 62 -1.74 10.31 -7.05
N ILE A 63 -2.44 9.18 -7.12
CA ILE A 63 -2.35 8.12 -6.10
C ILE A 63 -0.93 7.54 -6.02
N PHE A 64 -0.30 7.30 -7.18
CA PHE A 64 1.10 6.88 -7.28
C PHE A 64 2.01 7.86 -6.54
N LYS A 65 1.93 9.15 -6.86
CA LYS A 65 2.78 10.18 -6.24
C LYS A 65 2.61 10.25 -4.74
N THR A 66 1.38 10.21 -4.24
CA THR A 66 1.12 10.22 -2.79
C THR A 66 1.78 9.02 -2.11
N LEU A 67 1.54 7.81 -2.63
CA LEU A 67 2.05 6.60 -2.02
C LEU A 67 3.57 6.46 -2.16
N TRP A 68 4.14 6.97 -3.26
CA TRP A 68 5.58 7.02 -3.49
C TRP A 68 6.27 7.99 -2.53
N LEU A 69 5.67 9.15 -2.26
CA LEU A 69 6.18 10.09 -1.26
C LEU A 69 6.19 9.47 0.13
N GLU A 70 5.11 8.80 0.54
CA GLU A 70 5.06 8.08 1.81
C GLU A 70 6.13 7.00 1.91
N PHE A 71 6.38 6.28 0.81
CA PHE A 71 7.45 5.29 0.76
C PHE A 71 8.83 5.93 0.91
N GLY A 72 9.05 7.12 0.34
CA GLY A 72 10.29 7.88 0.48
C GLY A 72 10.61 8.29 1.92
N ASP A 73 9.61 8.36 2.80
CA ASP A 73 9.79 8.63 4.23
C ASP A 73 10.15 7.37 5.05
N ILE A 74 10.14 6.18 4.43
CA ILE A 74 10.47 4.91 5.09
C ILE A 74 11.97 4.68 5.08
N SER A 75 12.56 4.57 6.27
CA SER A 75 13.99 4.29 6.43
C SER A 75 14.37 2.89 5.94
N VAL A 76 15.53 2.79 5.29
CA VAL A 76 16.17 1.53 4.88
C VAL A 76 17.54 1.40 5.53
N ASN A 77 17.94 0.17 5.82
CA ASN A 77 19.26 -0.12 6.37
C ASN A 77 20.35 -0.08 5.27
N ASN A 78 21.60 -0.39 5.63
CA ASN A 78 22.73 -0.42 4.68
C ASN A 78 22.63 -1.51 3.60
N GLU A 79 21.70 -2.46 3.74
CA GLU A 79 21.43 -3.54 2.78
C GLU A 79 20.20 -3.23 1.90
N ASP A 80 19.73 -1.97 1.93
CA ASP A 80 18.54 -1.50 1.20
C ASP A 80 17.24 -2.20 1.63
N GLU A 81 17.18 -2.73 2.84
CA GLU A 81 15.99 -3.35 3.41
C GLU A 81 15.24 -2.39 4.32
N LEU A 82 13.90 -2.49 4.34
CA LEU A 82 13.08 -1.64 5.20
C LEU A 82 13.41 -1.84 6.68
N GLU A 83 13.58 -0.74 7.41
CA GLU A 83 13.76 -0.78 8.87
C GLU A 83 12.44 -0.91 9.64
N VAL A 84 11.32 -0.62 8.95
CA VAL A 84 9.93 -0.75 9.43
C VAL A 84 9.02 -1.34 8.35
N ARG A 85 7.80 -1.75 8.71
CA ARG A 85 6.82 -2.27 7.74
C ARG A 85 6.33 -1.14 6.82
N PHE A 86 6.14 -1.42 5.54
CA PHE A 86 5.44 -0.54 4.61
C PHE A 86 4.30 -1.29 3.93
N LEU A 87 3.05 -0.88 4.20
CA LEU A 87 1.85 -1.58 3.72
C LEU A 87 1.90 -3.09 4.06
N VAL A 88 1.93 -3.93 3.04
CA VAL A 88 1.98 -5.39 3.14
C VAL A 88 3.41 -5.94 3.23
N PHE A 89 4.43 -5.10 3.02
CA PHE A 89 5.85 -5.47 3.05
C PHE A 89 6.41 -5.35 4.47
N GLU A 90 7.05 -6.41 4.94
CA GLU A 90 7.55 -6.48 6.31
C GLU A 90 8.90 -5.76 6.46
N LYS A 91 9.29 -5.50 7.70
CA LYS A 91 10.68 -5.10 8.01
C LYS A 91 11.63 -6.16 7.44
N GLY A 92 12.71 -5.72 6.81
CA GLY A 92 13.65 -6.60 6.12
C GLY A 92 13.32 -6.86 4.65
N THR A 93 12.15 -6.41 4.14
CA THR A 93 11.88 -6.45 2.70
C THR A 93 12.84 -5.53 1.96
N ASN A 94 13.45 -6.01 0.87
CA ASN A 94 14.31 -5.20 0.02
C ASN A 94 13.50 -4.12 -0.72
N LYS A 95 13.99 -2.86 -0.75
CA LYS A 95 13.29 -1.74 -1.37
C LYS A 95 12.99 -1.94 -2.86
N LEU A 96 13.80 -2.73 -3.57
CA LEU A 96 13.58 -3.04 -4.99
C LEU A 96 12.32 -3.89 -5.22
N GLU A 97 11.95 -4.74 -4.26
CA GLU A 97 10.70 -5.50 -4.34
C GLU A 97 9.49 -4.56 -4.34
N ILE A 98 9.58 -3.49 -3.56
CA ILE A 98 8.53 -2.47 -3.43
C ILE A 98 8.49 -1.61 -4.69
N TRP A 99 9.64 -1.28 -5.28
CA TRP A 99 9.72 -0.59 -6.58
C TRP A 99 9.01 -1.41 -7.66
N HIS A 100 9.33 -2.71 -7.78
CA HIS A 100 8.66 -3.58 -8.75
C HIS A 100 7.16 -3.70 -8.48
N TRP A 101 6.74 -3.69 -7.21
CA TRP A 101 5.33 -3.65 -6.88
C TRP A 101 4.63 -2.37 -7.37
N PHE A 102 5.27 -1.21 -7.27
CA PHE A 102 4.76 0.04 -7.84
C PHE A 102 4.65 -0.04 -9.38
N ASP A 103 5.69 -0.54 -10.06
CA ASP A 103 5.68 -0.73 -11.52
C ASP A 103 4.46 -1.56 -11.95
N VAL A 104 4.25 -2.70 -11.32
CA VAL A 104 3.15 -3.62 -11.63
C VAL A 104 1.80 -3.03 -11.26
N LEU A 105 1.66 -2.43 -10.08
CA LEU A 105 0.37 -1.96 -9.58
C LEU A 105 -0.15 -0.74 -10.36
N PHE A 106 0.74 0.18 -10.71
CA PHE A 106 0.38 1.41 -11.42
C PHE A 106 0.60 1.31 -12.94
N ASN A 107 1.17 0.20 -13.43
CA ASN A 107 1.57 0.02 -14.82
C ASN A 107 2.47 1.16 -15.31
N VAL A 108 3.52 1.42 -14.52
CA VAL A 108 4.55 2.44 -14.79
C VAL A 108 5.91 1.76 -14.93
N VAL A 109 6.87 2.49 -15.49
CA VAL A 109 8.28 2.09 -15.50
C VAL A 109 9.04 3.11 -14.64
N LEU A 110 9.25 2.81 -13.36
CA LEU A 110 9.86 3.73 -12.40
C LEU A 110 11.20 4.26 -12.85
N SER A 111 12.04 3.43 -13.48
CA SER A 111 13.35 3.83 -13.99
C SER A 111 13.29 4.91 -15.08
N GLU A 112 12.13 5.13 -15.69
CA GLU A 112 11.90 6.20 -16.67
C GLU A 112 11.34 7.48 -16.02
N LEU A 113 10.99 7.44 -14.72
CA LEU A 113 10.36 8.53 -13.98
C LEU A 113 11.31 9.25 -13.00
N ILE A 114 12.47 8.66 -12.68
CA ILE A 114 13.46 9.19 -11.70
C ILE A 114 14.81 9.53 -12.33
#